data_AF-A0A964VTA6-F1
#
_entry.id   AF-A0A964VTA6-F1
#
_cell.length_a   1.000
_cell.length_b   1.000
_cell.length_c   1.000
_cell.angle_alpha   90.00
_cell.angle_beta   90.00
_cell.angle_gamma   90.00
#
_symmetry.space_group_name_H-M   'P 1'
#
loop_
_entity.id
_entity.type
_entity.pdbx_description
1 polymer ?
#
loop_
_entity_poly.entity_id
_entity_poly.type
_entity_poly.pdbx_seq_one_letter_code
_entity_poly.pdbx_strand_id
1 'polypeptide(L)'
;MTQEEKLVVNPLEEYFKDPNRSGATWVTKNKPRFGTSATGWDLQMERKNQVLLIEAKYISGPFASAFAGLVIAPLSNRPEKMMSNKKRSWSSVICWAIGCRNRSDVYQILFDYLVRNLDFWKCYSEMLRVKYIYFVDNKKVAKISFSEIINLAIQYQSSSDKSLKERRLKAEDLLAGLNFK
;
A
#
# COMPACT_ATOMS: atom_id res chain seq x y z
N MET A 1 -12.07 -1.79 17.56
CA MET A 1 -11.85 -1.74 16.10
C MET A 1 -11.16 -0.44 15.77
N THR A 2 -9.98 -0.47 15.16
CA THR A 2 -9.21 0.74 14.82
C THR A 2 -9.79 1.42 13.56
N GLN A 3 -9.38 2.66 13.28
CA GLN A 3 -9.78 3.34 12.03
C GLN A 3 -9.22 2.60 10.81
N GLU A 4 -7.99 2.11 10.90
CA GLU A 4 -7.34 1.27 9.89
C GLU A 4 -8.16 0.01 9.61
N GLU A 5 -8.59 -0.69 10.66
CA GLU A 5 -9.37 -1.92 10.54
C GLU A 5 -10.70 -1.65 9.82
N LYS A 6 -11.42 -0.60 10.24
CA LYS A 6 -12.73 -0.25 9.70
C LYS A 6 -12.66 0.30 8.27
N LEU A 7 -11.69 1.17 7.98
CA LEU A 7 -11.68 2.01 6.78
C LEU A 7 -10.68 1.55 5.71
N VAL A 8 -9.75 0.66 6.05
CA VAL A 8 -8.72 0.18 5.11
C VAL A 8 -8.74 -1.35 5.03
N VAL A 9 -8.55 -2.04 6.16
CA VAL A 9 -8.37 -3.50 6.18
C VAL A 9 -9.65 -4.23 5.76
N ASN A 10 -10.80 -3.90 6.36
CA ASN A 10 -12.08 -4.56 6.04
C ASN A 10 -12.48 -4.36 4.57
N PRO A 11 -12.49 -3.13 4.01
CA PRO A 11 -12.73 -2.94 2.58
C PRO A 11 -11.76 -3.68 1.68
N LEU A 12 -10.48 -3.72 2.04
CA LEU A 12 -9.47 -4.40 1.25
C LEU A 12 -9.65 -5.91 1.26
N GLU A 13 -10.00 -6.48 2.41
CA GLU A 13 -10.35 -7.89 2.53
C GLU A 13 -11.59 -8.23 1.68
N GLU A 14 -12.64 -7.39 1.72
CA GLU A 14 -13.83 -7.54 0.87
C GLU A 14 -13.47 -7.48 -0.63
N TYR A 15 -12.61 -6.54 -1.02
CA TYR A 15 -12.09 -6.43 -2.39
C TYR A 15 -11.42 -7.74 -2.85
N PHE A 16 -10.57 -8.34 -2.01
CA PHE A 16 -9.88 -9.57 -2.35
C PHE A 16 -10.79 -10.82 -2.36
N LYS A 17 -11.83 -10.84 -1.54
CA LYS A 17 -12.82 -11.93 -1.51
C LYS A 17 -13.71 -11.96 -2.76
N ASP A 18 -13.76 -10.86 -3.52
CA ASP A 18 -14.46 -10.78 -4.79
C ASP A 18 -13.47 -10.94 -5.98
N PRO A 19 -13.48 -12.08 -6.70
CA PRO A 19 -12.59 -12.30 -7.83
C PRO A 19 -12.86 -11.38 -9.02
N ASN A 20 -14.09 -10.86 -9.17
CA ASN A 20 -14.42 -9.93 -10.26
C ASN A 20 -13.76 -8.56 -10.04
N ARG A 21 -13.60 -8.16 -8.77
CA ARG A 21 -12.90 -6.91 -8.38
C ARG A 21 -11.38 -7.09 -8.35
N SER A 22 -10.91 -8.14 -7.69
CA SER A 22 -9.47 -8.37 -7.45
C SER A 22 -8.74 -9.12 -8.56
N GLY A 23 -9.48 -9.70 -9.51
CA GLY A 23 -8.95 -10.43 -10.66
C GLY A 23 -8.39 -11.82 -10.34
N ALA A 24 -8.58 -12.33 -9.12
CA ALA A 24 -8.19 -13.67 -8.72
C ALA A 24 -8.93 -14.14 -7.47
N THR A 25 -8.97 -15.45 -7.24
CA THR A 25 -9.47 -16.02 -5.98
C THR A 25 -8.38 -15.94 -4.91
N TRP A 26 -8.65 -15.16 -3.87
CA TRP A 26 -7.77 -15.00 -2.72
C TRP A 26 -8.38 -15.64 -1.46
N VAL A 27 -7.52 -16.07 -0.55
CA VAL A 27 -7.87 -16.59 0.76
C VAL A 27 -7.23 -15.71 1.82
N THR A 28 -8.02 -15.21 2.77
CA THR A 28 -7.49 -14.56 3.97
C THR A 28 -6.84 -15.63 4.85
N LYS A 29 -5.52 -15.57 5.05
CA LYS A 29 -4.83 -16.49 5.96
C LYS A 29 -4.67 -15.94 7.36
N ASN A 30 -4.34 -14.66 7.45
CA ASN A 30 -4.15 -14.01 8.72
C ASN A 30 -4.76 -12.62 8.68
N LYS A 31 -5.51 -12.35 9.74
CA LYS A 31 -5.96 -11.03 10.14
C LYS A 31 -5.74 -10.98 11.65
N PRO A 32 -4.90 -10.08 12.16
CA PRO A 32 -4.59 -10.05 13.58
C PRO A 32 -5.89 -9.87 14.38
N ARG A 33 -6.08 -10.65 15.44
CA ARG A 33 -7.32 -10.60 16.27
C ARG A 33 -7.55 -9.23 16.90
N PHE A 34 -6.48 -8.45 17.07
CA PHE A 34 -6.53 -7.08 17.52
C PHE A 34 -5.69 -6.23 16.56
N GLY A 35 -6.21 -5.09 16.11
CA GLY A 35 -5.50 -4.15 15.23
C GLY A 35 -4.22 -3.54 15.82
N THR A 36 -3.90 -3.82 17.08
CA THR A 36 -2.65 -3.45 17.76
C THR A 36 -1.64 -4.62 17.84
N SER A 37 -2.01 -5.80 17.33
CA SER A 37 -1.17 -6.99 17.45
C SER A 37 0.07 -6.87 16.55
N ALA A 38 1.25 -6.96 17.16
CA ALA A 38 2.54 -6.95 16.50
C ALA A 38 2.81 -8.25 15.71
N THR A 39 1.94 -8.59 14.77
CA THR A 39 2.18 -9.70 13.82
C THR A 39 3.04 -9.27 12.63
N GLY A 40 3.28 -7.97 12.53
CA GLY A 40 3.98 -7.35 11.42
C GLY A 40 2.99 -6.67 10.48
N TRP A 41 2.04 -7.40 9.89
CA TRP A 41 1.14 -6.88 8.85
C TRP A 41 -0.31 -6.83 9.35
N ASP A 42 -1.14 -6.03 8.69
CA ASP A 42 -2.56 -5.90 9.02
C ASP A 42 -3.44 -6.92 8.28
N LEU A 43 -2.99 -7.39 7.10
CA LEU A 43 -3.71 -8.38 6.30
C LEU A 43 -2.75 -9.29 5.52
N GLN A 44 -2.99 -10.61 5.57
CA GLN A 44 -2.31 -11.59 4.73
C GLN A 44 -3.30 -12.29 3.80
N MET A 45 -3.07 -12.11 2.50
CA MET A 45 -3.86 -12.71 1.43
C MET A 45 -3.02 -13.72 0.65
N GLU A 46 -3.59 -14.88 0.36
CA GLU A 46 -2.90 -15.94 -0.37
C GLU A 46 -3.68 -16.47 -1.55
N ARG A 47 -2.93 -16.87 -2.57
CA ARG A 47 -3.38 -17.73 -3.67
C ARG A 47 -2.26 -18.70 -4.03
N LYS A 48 -2.54 -19.66 -4.91
CA LYS A 48 -1.68 -20.83 -5.25
C LYS A 48 -0.17 -20.57 -5.31
N ASN A 49 0.29 -19.41 -5.81
CA ASN A 49 1.71 -19.09 -5.99
C ASN A 49 2.11 -17.71 -5.42
N GLN A 50 1.29 -17.07 -4.58
CA GLN A 50 1.56 -15.71 -4.12
C GLN A 50 0.98 -15.44 -2.74
N VAL A 51 1.80 -14.82 -1.89
CA VAL A 51 1.41 -14.27 -0.60
C VAL A 51 1.55 -12.75 -0.66
N LEU A 52 0.51 -12.03 -0.24
CA LEU A 52 0.56 -10.59 -0.02
C LEU A 52 0.57 -10.33 1.47
N LEU A 53 1.64 -9.68 1.95
CA LEU A 53 1.74 -9.16 3.32
C LEU A 53 1.44 -7.67 3.24
N ILE A 54 0.32 -7.22 3.81
CA ILE A 54 -0.21 -5.88 3.58
C ILE A 54 -0.16 -5.08 4.88
N GLU A 55 0.58 -3.98 4.88
CA GLU A 55 0.56 -2.97 5.93
C GLU A 55 -0.48 -1.90 5.56
N ALA A 56 -1.41 -1.64 6.47
CA ALA A 56 -2.49 -0.68 6.29
C ALA A 56 -2.30 0.55 7.19
N LYS A 57 -2.55 1.73 6.61
CA LYS A 57 -2.62 2.99 7.36
C LYS A 57 -3.79 3.83 6.89
N TYR A 58 -4.50 4.41 7.86
CA TYR A 58 -5.53 5.40 7.61
C TYR A 58 -5.00 6.78 8.00
N ILE A 59 -4.85 7.65 7.00
CA ILE A 59 -4.25 8.97 7.20
C ILE A 59 -5.36 9.94 7.61
N SER A 60 -5.51 10.11 8.93
CA SER A 60 -6.39 11.10 9.56
C SER A 60 -5.65 12.22 10.30
N GLY A 61 -4.32 12.11 10.41
CA GLY A 61 -3.43 13.03 11.11
C GLY A 61 -2.08 13.20 10.40
N PRO A 62 -0.98 13.43 11.12
CA PRO A 62 0.33 13.68 10.51
C PRO A 62 0.78 12.55 9.58
N PHE A 63 0.96 12.87 8.29
CA PHE A 63 1.34 11.91 7.25
C PHE A 63 2.63 11.16 7.60
N ALA A 64 3.64 11.87 8.14
CA ALA A 64 4.95 11.29 8.46
C ALA A 64 4.86 10.07 9.38
N SER A 65 3.98 10.09 10.38
CA SER A 65 3.81 9.00 11.34
C SER A 65 3.22 7.76 10.68
N ALA A 66 2.14 7.93 9.90
CA ALA A 66 1.54 6.85 9.13
C ALA A 66 2.54 6.29 8.10
N PHE A 67 3.25 7.18 7.40
CA PHE A 67 4.22 6.81 6.38
C PHE A 67 5.40 6.02 6.97
N ALA A 68 5.93 6.41 8.13
CA ALA A 68 6.97 5.65 8.81
C ALA A 68 6.54 4.19 9.08
N GLY A 69 5.28 3.96 9.47
CA GLY A 69 4.74 2.62 9.62
C GLY A 69 4.76 1.81 8.33
N LEU A 70 4.36 2.41 7.20
CA LEU A 70 4.42 1.77 5.87
C LEU A 70 5.87 1.45 5.47
N VAL A 71 6.81 2.35 5.76
CA VAL A 71 8.23 2.22 5.38
C VAL A 71 8.97 1.17 6.23
N ILE A 72 8.64 1.08 7.51
CA ILE A 72 9.28 0.12 8.42
C ILE A 72 8.68 -1.29 8.28
N ALA A 73 7.44 -1.40 7.79
CA ALA A 73 6.79 -2.70 7.68
C ALA A 73 7.56 -3.72 6.84
N PRO A 74 8.12 -3.36 5.66
CA PRO A 74 9.00 -4.24 4.90
C PRO A 74 10.32 -4.62 5.61
N LEU A 75 10.81 -3.78 6.51
CA LEU A 75 12.10 -3.95 7.20
C LEU A 75 11.99 -4.81 8.46
N SER A 76 10.79 -4.97 9.02
CA SER A 76 10.65 -5.78 10.21
C SER A 76 10.85 -7.25 9.81
N ASN A 77 11.96 -7.85 10.26
CA ASN A 77 12.29 -9.26 10.06
C ASN A 77 11.09 -10.13 10.43
N ARG A 78 10.35 -10.58 9.42
CA ARG A 78 9.08 -11.26 9.59
C ARG A 78 9.27 -12.67 9.06
N PRO A 79 9.59 -13.67 9.90
CA PRO A 79 9.30 -15.03 9.50
C PRO A 79 7.83 -15.05 9.10
N GLU A 80 7.54 -15.44 7.85
CA GLU A 80 6.20 -15.87 7.50
C GLU A 80 5.75 -16.79 8.63
N LYS A 81 4.60 -16.52 9.26
CA LYS A 81 4.12 -17.37 10.38
C LYS A 81 3.91 -18.85 9.96
N MET A 82 4.17 -19.19 8.70
CA MET A 82 4.19 -20.53 8.18
C MET A 82 5.60 -21.13 8.24
N MET A 83 5.89 -21.81 9.34
CA MET A 83 6.56 -23.12 9.27
C MET A 83 5.62 -24.11 8.57
N SER A 84 5.32 -23.91 7.29
CA SER A 84 4.76 -24.98 6.49
C SER A 84 5.90 -25.71 5.81
N ASN A 85 5.89 -27.03 5.85
CA ASN A 85 6.85 -27.91 5.18
C ASN A 85 6.86 -27.78 3.64
N LYS A 86 6.33 -26.68 3.08
CA LYS A 86 6.28 -26.38 1.65
C LYS A 86 7.38 -25.36 1.33
N LYS A 87 8.16 -25.68 0.30
CA LYS A 87 9.40 -25.02 -0.12
C LYS A 87 9.39 -23.49 -0.05
N ARG A 88 10.54 -22.94 0.34
CA ARG A 88 11.01 -21.53 0.48
C ARG A 88 10.70 -20.53 -0.66
N SER A 89 9.90 -20.87 -1.68
CA SER A 89 9.81 -20.11 -2.94
C SER A 89 8.41 -19.58 -3.29
N TRP A 90 7.47 -19.53 -2.34
CA TRP A 90 6.27 -18.70 -2.56
C TRP A 90 6.74 -17.25 -2.62
N SER A 91 6.38 -16.52 -3.67
CA SER A 91 6.83 -15.13 -3.84
C SER A 91 6.04 -14.23 -2.89
N SER A 92 6.33 -14.29 -1.60
CA SER A 92 5.83 -13.29 -0.66
C SER A 92 6.32 -11.92 -1.08
N VAL A 93 5.38 -11.01 -1.14
CA VAL A 93 5.64 -9.62 -1.49
C VAL A 93 4.91 -8.73 -0.52
N ILE A 94 5.51 -7.60 -0.22
CA ILE A 94 4.94 -6.66 0.71
C ILE A 94 4.14 -5.61 -0.06
N CYS A 95 3.02 -5.19 0.51
CA CYS A 95 2.14 -4.21 -0.08
C CYS A 95 1.81 -3.13 0.95
N TRP A 96 1.58 -1.93 0.46
CA TRP A 96 1.03 -0.84 1.25
C TRP A 96 -0.47 -0.72 0.97
N ALA A 97 -1.25 -0.40 2.00
CA ALA A 97 -2.63 -0.02 1.87
C ALA A 97 -2.85 1.33 2.57
N ILE A 98 -3.31 2.32 1.81
CA ILE A 98 -3.46 3.69 2.26
C ILE A 98 -4.93 4.09 2.11
N GLY A 99 -5.57 4.38 3.25
CA GLY A 99 -6.88 5.04 3.25
C GLY A 99 -6.76 6.47 3.77
N CYS A 100 -7.68 7.34 3.35
CA CYS A 100 -7.70 8.73 3.78
C CYS A 100 -9.07 9.38 3.52
N ARG A 101 -9.32 10.53 4.17
CA ARG A 101 -10.49 11.36 3.85
C ARG A 101 -10.30 12.18 2.57
N ASN A 102 -9.10 12.69 2.33
CA ASN A 102 -8.79 13.54 1.18
C ASN A 102 -7.67 12.91 0.34
N ARG A 103 -8.05 12.33 -0.81
CA ARG A 103 -7.10 11.65 -1.70
C ARG A 103 -6.10 12.60 -2.35
N SER A 104 -6.56 13.78 -2.74
CA SER A 104 -5.73 14.81 -3.39
C SER A 104 -4.49 15.12 -2.55
N ASP A 105 -4.72 15.32 -1.25
CA ASP A 105 -3.67 15.62 -0.27
C ASP A 105 -2.71 14.44 -0.13
N VAL A 106 -3.23 13.22 -0.01
CA VAL A 106 -2.39 12.03 0.18
C VAL A 106 -1.55 11.72 -1.06
N TYR A 107 -2.11 11.87 -2.26
CA TYR A 107 -1.35 11.68 -3.50
C TYR A 107 -0.21 12.67 -3.61
N GLN A 108 -0.51 13.95 -3.35
CA GLN A 108 0.46 15.03 -3.40
C GLN A 108 1.56 14.83 -2.36
N ILE A 109 1.21 14.55 -1.10
CA ILE A 109 2.18 14.34 -0.03
C ILE A 109 3.00 13.07 -0.29
N LEU A 110 2.38 11.98 -0.77
CA LEU A 110 3.13 10.77 -1.14
C LEU A 110 4.18 11.09 -2.21
N PHE A 111 3.81 11.80 -3.28
CA PHE A 111 4.78 12.20 -4.30
C PHE A 111 5.88 13.12 -3.74
N ASP A 112 5.54 14.10 -2.89
CA ASP A 112 6.54 14.94 -2.23
C ASP A 112 7.59 14.14 -1.42
N TYR A 113 7.18 13.06 -0.76
CA TYR A 113 8.10 12.18 -0.04
C TYR A 113 8.94 11.33 -1.00
N LEU A 114 8.33 10.84 -2.08
CA LEU A 114 9.02 9.99 -3.05
C LEU A 114 10.08 10.77 -3.85
N VAL A 115 9.77 11.98 -4.32
CA VAL A 115 10.68 12.77 -5.16
C VAL A 115 11.92 13.28 -4.42
N ARG A 116 11.89 13.32 -3.09
CA ARG A 116 13.06 13.68 -2.28
C ARG A 116 14.24 12.72 -2.45
N ASN A 117 13.98 11.45 -2.77
CA ASN A 117 15.03 10.46 -2.99
C ASN A 117 14.54 9.28 -3.84
N LEU A 118 14.38 9.48 -5.15
CA LEU A 118 13.83 8.48 -6.06
C LEU A 118 14.68 7.20 -6.13
N ASP A 119 16.01 7.32 -6.08
CA ASP A 119 16.91 6.16 -6.17
C ASP A 119 16.83 5.29 -4.91
N PHE A 120 16.67 5.90 -3.73
CA PHE A 120 16.34 5.17 -2.52
C PHE A 120 15.06 4.34 -2.71
N TRP A 121 13.98 4.93 -3.25
CA TRP A 121 12.70 4.22 -3.38
C TRP A 121 12.71 3.10 -4.42
N LYS A 122 13.48 3.26 -5.51
CA LYS A 122 13.73 2.17 -6.47
C LYS A 122 14.39 0.99 -5.77
N CYS A 123 15.54 1.24 -5.13
CA CYS A 123 16.32 0.24 -4.40
C CYS A 123 15.50 -0.41 -3.27
N TYR A 124 14.79 0.40 -2.49
CA TYR A 124 13.88 -0.03 -1.42
C TYR A 124 12.84 -1.03 -1.93
N SER A 125 12.20 -0.73 -3.07
CA SER A 125 11.15 -1.60 -3.63
C SER A 125 11.69 -2.94 -4.12
N GLU A 126 12.88 -2.94 -4.71
CA GLU A 126 13.54 -4.13 -5.24
C GLU A 126 14.07 -5.02 -4.12
N MET A 127 14.85 -4.42 -3.19
CA MET A 127 15.46 -5.15 -2.07
C MET A 127 14.42 -5.72 -1.11
N LEU A 128 13.37 -4.95 -0.79
CA LEU A 128 12.34 -5.35 0.18
C LEU A 128 11.10 -5.93 -0.48
N ARG A 129 11.11 -6.11 -1.81
CA ARG A 129 10.02 -6.73 -2.59
C ARG A 129 8.66 -6.08 -2.35
N VAL A 130 8.64 -4.74 -2.25
CA VAL A 130 7.40 -3.97 -2.13
C VAL A 130 6.76 -3.86 -3.51
N LYS A 131 5.61 -4.51 -3.68
CA LYS A 131 5.04 -4.75 -5.01
C LYS A 131 3.89 -3.82 -5.38
N TYR A 132 2.97 -3.59 -4.46
CA TYR A 132 1.74 -2.84 -4.74
C TYR A 132 1.45 -1.80 -3.66
N ILE A 133 0.83 -0.71 -4.09
CA ILE A 133 0.12 0.22 -3.23
C ILE A 133 -1.37 0.09 -3.54
N TYR A 134 -2.17 -0.13 -2.50
CA TYR A 134 -3.62 -0.14 -2.55
C TYR A 134 -4.14 1.18 -1.98
N PHE A 135 -4.90 1.93 -2.76
CA PHE A 135 -5.63 3.11 -2.25
C PHE A 135 -7.05 2.70 -1.91
N VAL A 136 -7.48 2.98 -0.68
CA VAL A 136 -8.81 2.64 -0.19
C VAL A 136 -9.60 3.93 0.04
N ASP A 137 -10.73 4.05 -0.64
CA ASP A 137 -11.62 5.20 -0.55
C ASP A 137 -13.08 4.73 -0.63
N ASN A 138 -13.88 5.05 0.38
CA ASN A 138 -15.31 4.73 0.43
C ASN A 138 -15.64 3.27 0.04
N LYS A 139 -14.89 2.32 0.62
CA LYS A 139 -14.94 0.87 0.37
C LYS A 139 -14.49 0.40 -1.03
N LYS A 140 -14.12 1.32 -1.90
CA LYS A 140 -13.50 1.01 -3.19
C LYS A 140 -11.99 0.93 -3.04
N VAL A 141 -11.39 0.09 -3.88
CA VAL A 141 -9.94 -0.15 -3.86
C VAL A 141 -9.39 0.08 -5.26
N ALA A 142 -8.38 0.95 -5.35
CA ALA A 142 -7.51 1.03 -6.51
C ALA A 142 -6.16 0.37 -6.19
N LYS A 143 -5.55 -0.26 -7.20
CA LYS A 143 -4.24 -0.91 -7.09
C LYS A 143 -3.30 -0.30 -8.11
N ILE A 144 -2.09 0.00 -7.67
CA ILE A 144 -0.99 0.43 -8.53
C ILE A 144 0.29 -0.33 -8.16
N SER A 145 1.15 -0.61 -9.14
CA SER A 145 2.46 -1.20 -8.85
C SER A 145 3.38 -0.16 -8.20
N PHE A 146 4.26 -0.60 -7.30
CA PHE A 146 5.19 0.32 -6.64
C PHE A 146 6.13 0.98 -7.67
N SER A 147 6.62 0.22 -8.66
CA SER A 147 7.43 0.72 -9.76
C SER A 147 6.73 1.80 -10.57
N GLU A 148 5.43 1.65 -10.83
CA GLU A 148 4.63 2.63 -11.56
C GLU A 148 4.45 3.91 -10.73
N ILE A 149 4.23 3.80 -9.42
CA ILE A 149 4.22 4.97 -8.52
C ILE A 149 5.55 5.73 -8.55
N ILE A 150 6.70 5.03 -8.60
CA ILE A 150 8.00 5.69 -8.74
C ILE A 150 8.14 6.38 -10.11
N ASN A 151 7.66 5.76 -11.20
CA ASN A 151 7.66 6.39 -12.52
C ASN A 151 6.78 7.65 -12.56
N LEU A 152 5.62 7.63 -11.88
CA LEU A 152 4.78 8.81 -11.74
C LEU A 152 5.45 9.88 -10.86
N ALA A 153 6.18 9.48 -9.80
CA ALA A 153 6.95 10.41 -8.98
C ALA A 153 8.07 11.10 -9.79
N ILE A 154 8.74 10.40 -10.72
CA ILE A 154 9.71 11.02 -11.65
C ILE A 154 9.02 12.10 -12.48
N GLN A 155 7.83 11.84 -13.03
CA GLN A 155 7.06 12.84 -13.78
C GLN A 155 6.57 14.00 -12.89
N TYR A 156 6.30 13.72 -11.61
CA TYR A 156 5.89 14.72 -10.63
C TYR A 156 7.02 15.68 -10.26
N GLN A 157 8.28 15.24 -10.29
CA GLN A 157 9.45 15.99 -9.80
C GLN A 157 9.54 17.42 -10.38
N SER A 158 9.17 17.62 -11.65
CA SER A 158 9.17 18.95 -12.28
C SER A 158 8.15 19.94 -11.69
N SER A 159 7.29 19.47 -10.78
CA SER A 159 6.28 20.27 -10.10
C SER A 159 6.65 20.58 -8.64
N SER A 160 7.79 20.11 -8.14
CA SER A 160 8.19 20.25 -6.73
C SER A 160 8.32 21.72 -6.27
N ASP A 161 8.69 22.64 -7.17
CA ASP A 161 8.82 24.08 -6.86
C ASP A 161 7.54 24.88 -7.11
N LYS A 162 6.45 24.23 -7.52
CA LYS A 162 5.16 24.88 -7.82
C LYS A 162 4.33 25.10 -6.55
N SER A 163 3.28 25.92 -6.69
CA SER A 163 2.35 26.15 -5.58
C SER A 163 1.68 24.85 -5.13
N LEU A 164 1.24 24.79 -3.86
CA LEU A 164 0.55 23.62 -3.32
C LEU A 164 -0.67 23.21 -4.17
N LYS A 165 -1.40 24.17 -4.72
CA LYS A 165 -2.56 23.92 -5.58
C LYS A 165 -2.16 23.20 -6.87
N GLU A 166 -1.13 23.69 -7.55
CA GLU A 166 -0.63 23.07 -8.79
C GLU A 166 -0.05 21.68 -8.53
N ARG A 167 0.65 21.50 -7.41
CA ARG A 167 1.17 20.22 -6.96
C ARG A 167 0.06 19.21 -6.70
N ARG A 168 -1.05 19.61 -6.06
CA ARG A 168 -2.23 18.75 -5.87
C ARG A 168 -2.85 18.35 -7.20
N LEU A 169 -3.10 19.32 -8.09
CA LEU A 169 -3.66 19.07 -9.42
C LEU A 169 -2.80 18.11 -10.23
N LYS A 170 -1.46 18.28 -10.19
CA LYS A 170 -0.56 17.38 -10.91
C LYS A 170 -0.57 15.96 -10.32
N ALA A 171 -0.62 15.83 -9.00
CA ALA A 171 -0.70 14.53 -8.33
C ALA A 171 -2.00 13.79 -8.70
N GLU A 172 -3.12 14.51 -8.75
CA GLU A 172 -4.41 13.97 -9.19
C GLU A 172 -4.39 13.54 -10.65
N ASP A 173 -3.87 14.39 -11.54
CA ASP A 173 -3.72 14.11 -12.98
C ASP A 173 -2.94 12.81 -13.21
N LEU A 174 -1.79 12.66 -12.55
CA LEU A 174 -0.94 11.46 -12.67
C LEU A 174 -1.63 10.18 -12.18
N LEU A 175 -2.59 10.29 -11.26
CA LEU A 175 -3.32 9.15 -10.68
C LEU A 175 -4.78 9.08 -11.14
N ALA A 176 -5.19 9.88 -12.11
CA ALA A 176 -6.57 9.93 -12.61
C ALA A 176 -7.01 8.61 -13.25
N GLY A 177 -6.05 7.84 -13.80
CA GLY A 177 -6.27 6.52 -14.39
C GLY A 177 -6.51 5.40 -13.38
N LEU A 178 -6.40 5.65 -12.07
CA LEU A 178 -6.65 4.64 -11.05
C LEU A 178 -8.11 4.17 -11.08
N ASN A 179 -8.31 2.89 -11.36
CA ASN A 179 -9.63 2.28 -11.36
C ASN A 179 -10.01 1.79 -9.95
N PHE A 180 -10.90 2.52 -9.29
CA PHE A 180 -11.47 2.18 -8.00
C PHE A 180 -12.63 1.19 -8.17
N LYS A 181 -12.37 -0.08 -7.87
CA LYS A 181 -13.35 -1.16 -7.92
C LYS A 181 -13.88 -1.51 -6.55
#